data_AF-A0A952VCM7-F1
#
_entry.id   AF-A0A952VCM7-F1
#
_cell.length_a   1.000
_cell.length_b   1.000
_cell.length_c   1.000
_cell.angle_alpha   90.00
_cell.angle_beta   90.00
_cell.angle_gamma   90.00
#
_symmetry.space_group_name_H-M   'P 1'
#
loop_
_entity.id
_entity.type
_entity.pdbx_description
1 polymer ?
#
loop_
_entity_poly.entity_id
_entity_poly.type
_entity_poly.pdbx_seq_one_letter_code
_entity_poly.pdbx_strand_id
1 'polypeptide(L)'
;MSKELVFVLEPDAGRVTVEISQAAKQTVDDLAHDLGERVSLNCARPAEKERSLPVLQAEAKVGPSESDAFSIWLYRLYHNSVVDGPGRRSVIQVSGCSIRCEHCIVPQTHRRENGKLVSIPSIVGEIVSKGDEHDGVTILGGEPFDQPDSVAELVSRLKLHGIHVIVYSGYTIEQLIQRKLPSIDYILTHIDLLIDGPFVTGMRENAGEYRGSRNQRFLFKD
;
A
#
# COMPACT_ATOMS: atom_id res chain seq x y z
N MET A 1 2.33 19.77 18.65
CA MET A 1 2.59 18.53 17.90
C MET A 1 4.00 18.08 18.26
N SER A 2 4.16 16.85 18.77
CA SER A 2 5.47 16.30 19.13
C SER A 2 6.25 15.95 17.85
N LYS A 3 7.55 16.25 17.84
CA LYS A 3 8.45 15.78 16.77
C LYS A 3 8.64 14.28 16.94
N GLU A 4 8.26 13.51 15.94
CA GLU A 4 8.43 12.06 15.96
C GLU A 4 9.54 11.66 14.98
N LEU A 5 10.42 10.79 15.46
CA LEU A 5 11.51 10.17 14.71
C LEU A 5 11.23 8.68 14.63
N VAL A 6 11.01 8.18 13.42
CA VAL A 6 10.81 6.75 13.16
C VAL A 6 12.07 6.21 12.51
N PHE A 7 12.67 5.20 13.14
CA PHE A 7 13.80 4.46 12.60
C PHE A 7 13.31 3.10 12.12
N VAL A 8 13.43 2.85 10.82
CA VAL A 8 13.20 1.53 10.22
C VAL A 8 14.57 0.89 9.98
N LEU A 9 14.84 -0.18 10.73
CA LEU A 9 16.08 -0.95 10.61
C LEU A 9 15.85 -2.14 9.67
N GLU A 10 16.68 -2.27 8.65
CA GLU A 10 16.71 -3.41 7.73
C GLU A 10 18.06 -4.14 7.88
N PRO A 11 18.19 -5.06 8.87
CA PRO A 11 19.47 -5.67 9.23
C PRO A 11 20.10 -6.44 8.07
N ASP A 12 19.27 -7.14 7.30
CA ASP A 12 19.70 -7.98 6.17
C ASP A 12 20.27 -7.15 5.01
N ALA A 13 19.82 -5.89 4.87
CA ALA A 13 20.27 -4.97 3.83
C ALA A 13 21.35 -3.99 4.31
N GLY A 14 21.66 -3.98 5.62
CA GLY A 14 22.55 -2.99 6.24
C GLY A 14 22.04 -1.55 6.10
N ARG A 15 20.71 -1.34 6.07
CA ARG A 15 20.09 -0.04 5.82
C ARG A 15 19.29 0.45 7.03
N VAL A 16 19.33 1.76 7.22
CA VAL A 16 18.50 2.50 8.20
C VAL A 16 17.70 3.54 7.42
N THR A 17 16.37 3.47 7.51
CA THR A 17 15.50 4.55 7.00
C THR A 17 15.04 5.37 8.19
N VAL A 18 15.28 6.68 8.14
CA VAL A 18 14.84 7.62 9.17
C VAL A 18 13.76 8.50 8.58
N GLU A 19 12.59 8.48 9.19
CA GLU A 19 11.50 9.38 8.84
C GLU A 19 11.25 10.34 10.00
N ILE A 20 11.02 11.60 9.65
CA ILE A 20 10.90 12.68 10.63
C ILE A 20 9.67 13.50 10.25
N SER A 21 8.62 13.40 11.07
CA SER A 21 7.32 14.02 10.77
C SER A 21 7.38 15.54 10.67
N GLN A 22 8.32 16.18 11.40
CA GLN A 22 8.58 17.64 11.38
C GLN A 22 10.04 17.96 11.74
N ALA A 23 10.99 17.72 10.82
CA ALA A 23 12.40 18.05 11.01
C ALA A 23 12.74 19.47 10.56
N ALA A 24 13.54 20.19 11.35
CA ALA A 24 14.33 21.29 10.77
C ALA A 24 15.40 20.67 9.86
N LYS A 25 15.76 21.36 8.77
CA LYS A 25 16.82 20.92 7.84
C LYS A 25 18.10 20.50 8.58
N GLN A 26 18.49 21.26 9.60
CA GLN A 26 19.64 20.98 10.45
C GLN A 26 19.60 19.59 11.10
N THR A 27 18.45 19.18 11.64
CA THR A 27 18.29 17.85 12.27
C THR A 27 18.49 16.73 11.26
N VAL A 28 18.06 16.92 10.01
CA VAL A 28 18.26 15.95 8.93
C VAL A 28 19.74 15.87 8.56
N ASP A 29 20.42 17.02 8.49
CA ASP A 29 21.83 17.09 8.12
C ASP A 29 22.74 16.49 9.21
N ASP A 30 22.44 16.73 10.49
CA ASP A 30 23.16 16.13 11.63
C ASP A 30 23.01 14.60 11.66
N LEU A 31 21.79 14.09 11.44
CA LEU A 31 21.55 12.64 11.35
C LEU A 31 22.26 11.99 10.17
N ALA A 32 22.33 12.68 9.02
CA ALA A 32 23.07 12.18 7.86
C ALA A 32 24.58 12.08 8.17
N HIS A 33 25.15 13.07 8.86
CA HIS A 33 26.54 13.00 9.29
C HIS A 33 26.83 11.75 10.14
N ASP A 34 25.94 11.42 11.08
CA ASP A 34 26.14 10.31 12.01
C ASP A 34 25.83 8.93 11.41
N LEU A 35 24.93 8.85 10.43
CA LEU A 35 24.46 7.59 9.83
C LEU A 35 25.09 7.26 8.47
N GLY A 36 25.86 8.18 7.88
CA GLY A 36 26.59 7.98 6.63
C GLY A 36 25.96 8.63 5.40
N GLU A 37 26.33 8.17 4.20
CA GLU A 37 25.93 8.84 2.95
C GLU A 37 24.40 8.80 2.75
N ARG A 38 23.79 9.98 2.68
CA ARG A 38 22.34 10.14 2.48
C ARG A 38 21.97 9.76 1.05
N VAL A 39 21.12 8.75 0.90
CA VAL A 39 20.38 8.51 -0.33
C VAL A 39 18.98 9.09 -0.18
N SER A 40 18.56 9.96 -1.11
CA SER A 40 17.18 10.44 -1.14
C SER A 40 16.25 9.28 -1.53
N LEU A 41 15.58 8.71 -0.53
CA LEU A 41 14.40 7.89 -0.77
C LEU A 41 13.29 8.87 -1.16
N ASN A 42 12.71 8.70 -2.35
CA ASN A 42 11.80 9.66 -2.98
C ASN A 42 10.43 9.79 -2.25
N CYS A 43 10.37 9.87 -0.93
CA CYS A 43 9.20 9.49 -0.13
C CYS A 43 8.25 10.63 0.29
N ALA A 44 8.41 11.90 -0.11
CA ALA A 44 7.55 12.98 0.43
C ALA A 44 7.44 14.30 -0.40
N ARG A 45 7.31 14.26 -1.74
CA ARG A 45 6.84 15.40 -2.57
C ARG A 45 5.41 15.25 -3.14
N PRO A 46 4.43 16.09 -2.75
CA PRO A 46 3.03 16.00 -3.20
C PRO A 46 2.89 15.73 -4.70
N ALA A 47 2.04 14.76 -5.07
CA ALA A 47 1.82 14.38 -6.47
C ALA A 47 1.26 15.55 -7.30
N GLU A 48 2.07 16.13 -8.18
CA GLU A 48 1.73 17.30 -9.01
C GLU A 48 0.78 17.01 -10.19
N LYS A 49 0.16 15.82 -10.27
CA LYS A 49 -0.73 15.42 -11.38
C LYS A 49 -1.95 14.66 -10.86
N GLU A 50 -3.02 15.41 -10.67
CA GLU A 50 -4.32 14.93 -10.21
C GLU A 50 -5.04 14.18 -11.33
N ARG A 51 -5.35 12.90 -11.09
CA ARG A 51 -6.30 12.11 -11.88
C ARG A 51 -7.25 11.46 -10.90
N SER A 52 -8.54 11.67 -11.12
CA SER A 52 -9.59 11.16 -10.26
C SER A 52 -9.90 9.69 -10.56
N LEU A 53 -10.20 8.92 -9.52
CA LEU A 53 -10.78 7.58 -9.64
C LEU A 53 -12.17 7.71 -10.30
N PRO A 54 -12.48 6.84 -11.28
CA PRO A 54 -13.79 6.86 -11.91
C PRO A 54 -14.86 6.39 -10.94
N VAL A 55 -16.00 7.07 -10.93
CA VAL A 55 -17.21 6.57 -10.28
C VAL A 55 -17.78 5.48 -11.17
N LEU A 56 -17.53 4.23 -10.81
CA LEU A 56 -18.13 3.07 -11.48
C LEU A 56 -19.52 2.82 -10.87
N GLN A 57 -20.50 2.49 -11.71
CA GLN A 57 -21.81 2.06 -11.23
C GLN A 57 -21.63 0.70 -10.53
N ALA A 58 -21.53 0.71 -9.21
CA ALA A 58 -21.49 -0.50 -8.41
C ALA A 58 -22.85 -1.20 -8.48
N GLU A 59 -23.02 -2.14 -9.42
CA GLU A 59 -24.23 -2.99 -9.48
C GLU A 59 -24.23 -4.07 -8.37
N ALA A 60 -23.16 -4.18 -7.58
CA ALA A 60 -23.05 -5.19 -6.54
C ALA A 60 -23.22 -4.59 -5.15
N LYS A 61 -24.24 -5.08 -4.43
CA LYS A 61 -24.31 -5.03 -2.96
C LYS A 61 -23.20 -5.92 -2.37
N VAL A 62 -21.94 -5.52 -2.50
CA VAL A 62 -20.87 -6.05 -1.64
C VAL A 62 -20.90 -5.22 -0.36
N GLY A 63 -21.97 -5.39 0.41
CA GLY A 63 -21.91 -5.04 1.83
C GLY A 63 -20.95 -6.02 2.53
N PRO A 64 -20.43 -5.68 3.72
CA PRO A 64 -19.68 -6.64 4.51
C PRO A 64 -20.47 -7.94 4.61
N SER A 65 -19.85 -9.05 4.25
CA SER A 65 -20.48 -10.33 4.54
C SER A 65 -20.50 -10.50 6.06
N GLU A 66 -21.64 -10.87 6.64
CA GLU A 66 -21.66 -11.37 8.04
C GLU A 66 -20.86 -12.69 8.19
N SER A 67 -20.39 -13.26 7.08
CA SER A 67 -19.59 -14.47 7.05
C SER A 67 -18.14 -14.20 7.46
N ASP A 68 -17.69 -14.86 8.52
CA ASP A 68 -16.28 -14.95 8.91
C ASP A 68 -15.45 -15.88 7.99
N ALA A 69 -16.03 -16.37 6.89
CA ALA A 69 -15.37 -17.31 5.99
C ALA A 69 -14.31 -16.69 5.07
N PHE A 70 -14.25 -15.36 4.96
CA PHE A 70 -13.29 -14.73 4.07
C PHE A 70 -11.86 -14.79 4.62
N SER A 71 -10.95 -15.21 3.75
CA SER A 71 -9.52 -15.26 4.03
C SER A 71 -8.73 -14.68 2.86
N ILE A 72 -7.50 -14.25 3.13
CA ILE A 72 -6.56 -13.74 2.13
C ILE A 72 -5.19 -14.40 2.32
N TRP A 73 -4.51 -14.68 1.21
CA TRP A 73 -3.11 -15.08 1.26
C TRP A 73 -2.25 -13.86 1.58
N LEU A 74 -1.75 -13.83 2.81
CA LEU A 74 -1.00 -12.75 3.40
C LEU A 74 0.46 -13.17 3.54
N TYR A 75 1.38 -12.35 3.04
CA TYR A 75 2.80 -12.54 3.30
C TYR A 75 3.17 -12.00 4.68
N ARG A 76 2.80 -10.74 4.98
CA ARG A 76 2.95 -10.14 6.31
C ARG A 76 1.96 -9.00 6.55
N LEU A 77 1.68 -8.74 7.81
CA LEU A 77 1.03 -7.53 8.32
C LEU A 77 2.06 -6.79 9.18
N TYR A 78 2.21 -5.49 8.98
CA TYR A 78 3.08 -4.64 9.79
C TYR A 78 2.46 -3.25 9.96
N HIS A 79 2.90 -2.51 10.97
CA HIS A 79 2.31 -1.24 11.37
C HIS A 79 3.35 -0.12 11.37
N ASN A 80 2.89 1.12 11.47
CA ASN A 80 3.71 2.33 11.55
C ASN A 80 4.63 2.53 10.33
N SER A 81 4.24 2.01 9.16
CA SER A 81 4.98 2.27 7.93
C SER A 81 4.72 3.68 7.44
N VAL A 82 5.77 4.32 6.97
CA VAL A 82 5.75 5.73 6.55
C VAL A 82 6.31 5.89 5.13
N VAL A 83 6.68 4.76 4.52
CA VAL A 83 7.19 4.67 3.15
C VAL A 83 6.19 4.00 2.20
N ASP A 84 5.12 3.41 2.74
CA ASP A 84 4.08 2.69 1.99
C ASP A 84 2.83 3.55 1.72
N GLY A 85 2.95 4.87 1.83
CA GLY A 85 1.89 5.84 1.55
C GLY A 85 1.92 7.02 2.51
N PRO A 86 1.09 8.06 2.28
CA PRO A 86 1.02 9.22 3.15
C PRO A 86 0.58 8.90 4.58
N GLY A 87 1.30 9.45 5.57
CA GLY A 87 1.05 9.22 6.99
C GLY A 87 1.52 7.83 7.46
N ARG A 88 1.18 7.49 8.71
CA ARG A 88 1.51 6.20 9.33
C ARG A 88 0.53 5.14 8.87
N ARG A 89 0.99 4.15 8.13
CA ARG A 89 0.18 3.08 7.54
C ARG A 89 0.32 1.78 8.33
N SER A 90 -0.81 1.12 8.55
CA SER A 90 -0.84 -0.34 8.68
C SER A 90 -0.78 -0.96 7.29
N VAL A 91 0.11 -1.92 7.06
CA VAL A 91 0.37 -2.46 5.72
C VAL A 91 0.00 -3.93 5.64
N ILE A 92 -0.93 -4.24 4.75
CA ILE A 92 -1.35 -5.59 4.39
C ILE A 92 -0.55 -5.98 3.14
N GLN A 93 0.52 -6.75 3.32
CA GLN A 93 1.33 -7.25 2.20
C GLN A 93 0.84 -8.64 1.77
N VAL A 94 0.15 -8.73 0.63
CA VAL A 94 -0.42 -9.97 0.10
C VAL A 94 0.63 -10.88 -0.54
N SER A 95 0.33 -12.17 -0.61
CA SER A 95 1.14 -13.19 -1.29
C SER A 95 0.44 -13.75 -2.53
N GLY A 96 1.21 -14.00 -3.58
CA GLY A 96 0.76 -14.36 -4.92
C GLY A 96 0.85 -13.16 -5.87
N CYS A 97 1.61 -13.32 -6.97
CA CYS A 97 1.71 -12.32 -8.03
C CYS A 97 1.80 -13.03 -9.40
N SER A 98 0.84 -12.75 -10.27
CA SER A 98 0.81 -13.21 -11.66
C SER A 98 1.71 -12.37 -12.57
N ILE A 99 1.99 -11.12 -12.21
CA ILE A 99 2.79 -10.16 -13.01
C ILE A 99 4.28 -10.47 -12.96
N ARG A 100 4.83 -10.72 -11.76
CA ARG A 100 6.24 -11.09 -11.53
C ARG A 100 7.23 -10.18 -12.25
N CYS A 101 7.12 -8.87 -12.00
CA CYS A 101 7.96 -7.85 -12.63
C CYS A 101 9.44 -8.23 -12.59
N GLU A 102 10.16 -7.95 -13.67
CA GLU A 102 11.61 -8.10 -13.70
C GLU A 102 12.25 -7.20 -12.63
N HIS A 103 13.19 -7.75 -11.86
CA HIS A 103 13.78 -7.08 -10.69
C HIS A 103 12.76 -6.53 -9.67
N CYS A 104 11.64 -7.24 -9.49
CA CYS A 104 10.71 -6.97 -8.39
C CYS A 104 11.47 -6.83 -7.07
N ILE A 105 11.06 -5.86 -6.25
CA ILE A 105 11.65 -5.58 -4.94
C ILE A 105 11.13 -6.50 -3.84
N VAL A 106 10.04 -7.22 -4.11
CA VAL A 106 9.42 -8.19 -3.19
C VAL A 106 9.19 -9.55 -3.86
N PRO A 107 10.20 -10.15 -4.53
CA PRO A 107 10.03 -11.38 -5.30
C PRO A 107 9.61 -12.57 -4.44
N GLN A 108 9.88 -12.52 -3.13
CA GLN A 108 9.43 -13.48 -2.14
C GLN A 108 7.90 -13.57 -2.03
N THR A 109 7.16 -12.57 -2.51
CA THR A 109 5.68 -12.58 -2.52
C THR A 109 5.09 -13.22 -3.79
N HIS A 110 5.91 -13.62 -4.78
CA HIS A 110 5.38 -14.11 -6.06
C HIS A 110 4.59 -15.41 -5.95
N ARG A 111 5.04 -16.33 -5.08
CA ARG A 111 4.36 -17.60 -4.83
C ARG A 111 3.44 -17.42 -3.64
N ARG A 112 2.16 -17.75 -3.83
CA ARG A 112 1.12 -17.64 -2.81
C ARG A 112 1.50 -18.38 -1.53
N GLU A 113 2.11 -19.55 -1.69
CA GLU A 113 2.55 -20.47 -0.64
C GLU A 113 3.66 -19.91 0.24
N ASN A 114 4.33 -18.83 -0.18
CA ASN A 114 5.30 -18.13 0.67
C ASN A 114 4.61 -17.28 1.76
N GLY A 115 3.29 -17.08 1.65
CA GLY A 115 2.47 -16.47 2.69
C GLY A 115 1.63 -17.50 3.45
N LYS A 116 0.69 -17.01 4.24
CA LYS A 116 -0.29 -17.80 4.98
C LYS A 116 -1.69 -17.37 4.60
N LEU A 117 -2.62 -18.33 4.59
CA LEU A 117 -4.05 -18.00 4.47
C LEU A 117 -4.54 -17.48 5.82
N VAL A 118 -5.00 -16.24 5.88
CA VAL A 118 -5.38 -15.55 7.12
C VAL A 118 -6.80 -15.02 7.00
N SER A 119 -7.58 -15.15 8.08
CA SER A 119 -8.94 -14.62 8.20
C SER A 119 -8.96 -13.09 8.09
N ILE A 120 -9.82 -12.57 7.22
CA ILE A 120 -10.01 -11.12 7.05
C ILE A 120 -10.53 -10.47 8.35
N PRO A 121 -11.57 -11.00 9.04
CA PRO A 121 -11.98 -10.51 10.35
C PRO A 121 -10.82 -10.36 11.34
N SER A 122 -9.89 -11.31 11.37
CA SER A 122 -8.72 -11.25 12.26
C SER A 122 -7.77 -10.10 11.91
N ILE A 123 -7.47 -9.91 10.62
CA ILE A 123 -6.63 -8.78 10.14
C ILE A 123 -7.28 -7.44 10.49
N VAL A 124 -8.58 -7.29 10.24
CA VAL A 124 -9.30 -6.05 10.53
C VAL A 124 -9.35 -5.78 12.04
N GLY A 125 -9.63 -6.81 12.85
CA GLY A 125 -9.62 -6.70 14.31
C GLY A 125 -8.28 -6.25 14.86
N GLU A 126 -7.17 -6.79 14.34
CA GLU A 126 -5.82 -6.37 14.71
C GLU A 126 -5.57 -4.89 14.37
N ILE A 127 -5.90 -4.47 13.15
CA ILE A 127 -5.72 -3.08 12.69
C ILE A 127 -6.57 -2.10 13.52
N VAL A 128 -7.83 -2.42 13.76
CA VAL A 128 -8.75 -1.57 14.53
C VAL A 128 -8.30 -1.47 15.99
N SER A 129 -7.74 -2.53 16.56
CA SER A 129 -7.25 -2.53 17.94
C SER A 129 -6.09 -1.55 18.18
N LYS A 130 -5.41 -1.08 17.13
CA LYS A 130 -4.37 -0.05 17.20
C LYS A 130 -4.91 1.37 17.38
N GLY A 131 -6.22 1.59 17.18
CA GLY A 131 -6.84 2.91 17.34
C GLY A 131 -6.15 3.99 16.48
N ASP A 132 -5.90 5.15 17.08
CA ASP A 132 -5.32 6.33 16.43
C ASP A 132 -3.80 6.22 16.15
N GLU A 133 -3.19 5.05 16.33
CA GLU A 133 -1.76 4.83 16.05
C GLU A 133 -1.43 4.80 14.54
N HIS A 134 -2.43 4.81 13.65
CA HIS A 134 -2.25 4.85 12.21
C HIS A 134 -3.24 5.79 11.51
N ASP A 135 -2.78 6.43 10.43
CA ASP A 135 -3.55 7.30 9.55
C ASP A 135 -4.29 6.51 8.45
N GLY A 136 -4.14 5.18 8.44
CA GLY A 136 -4.92 4.25 7.63
C GLY A 136 -4.16 3.01 7.17
N VAL A 137 -4.71 2.31 6.18
CA VAL A 137 -4.20 1.03 5.67
C VAL A 137 -3.67 1.11 4.24
N THR A 138 -2.50 0.54 3.97
CA THR A 138 -2.02 0.28 2.61
C THR A 138 -2.11 -1.22 2.31
N ILE A 139 -2.75 -1.56 1.20
CA ILE A 139 -2.79 -2.92 0.65
C ILE A 139 -1.80 -2.98 -0.52
N LEU A 140 -0.76 -3.79 -0.40
CA LEU A 140 0.29 -3.94 -1.41
C LEU A 140 0.82 -5.37 -1.43
N GLY A 141 1.96 -5.60 -2.08
CA GLY A 141 2.64 -6.90 -2.09
C GLY A 141 2.47 -7.55 -3.43
N GLY A 142 2.41 -8.89 -3.45
CA GLY A 142 2.36 -9.70 -4.67
C GLY A 142 1.55 -9.03 -5.78
N GLU A 143 0.25 -9.26 -5.84
CA GLU A 143 -0.67 -8.45 -6.63
C GLU A 143 -2.04 -8.48 -5.96
N PRO A 144 -2.50 -7.39 -5.31
CA PRO A 144 -3.81 -7.37 -4.64
C PRO A 144 -4.97 -7.79 -5.55
N PHE A 145 -4.96 -7.40 -6.82
CA PHE A 145 -6.02 -7.74 -7.76
C PHE A 145 -5.96 -9.19 -8.29
N ASP A 146 -5.01 -10.01 -7.85
CA ASP A 146 -5.06 -11.48 -8.01
C ASP A 146 -5.95 -12.14 -6.94
N GLN A 147 -6.41 -11.40 -5.93
CA GLN A 147 -7.34 -11.84 -4.88
C GLN A 147 -8.52 -10.86 -4.71
N PRO A 148 -9.24 -10.49 -5.79
CA PRO A 148 -10.12 -9.33 -5.78
C PRO A 148 -11.30 -9.46 -4.80
N ASP A 149 -11.86 -10.65 -4.61
CA ASP A 149 -12.98 -10.83 -3.68
C ASP A 149 -12.55 -10.64 -2.21
N SER A 150 -11.38 -11.16 -1.85
CA SER A 150 -10.79 -10.95 -0.52
C SER A 150 -10.40 -9.49 -0.30
N VAL A 151 -9.86 -8.81 -1.32
CA VAL A 151 -9.52 -7.38 -1.20
C VAL A 151 -10.79 -6.52 -1.10
N ALA A 152 -11.86 -6.85 -1.83
CA ALA A 152 -13.14 -6.14 -1.72
C ALA A 152 -13.74 -6.26 -0.32
N GLU A 153 -13.72 -7.46 0.28
CA GLU A 153 -14.16 -7.67 1.67
C GLU A 153 -13.29 -6.89 2.67
N LEU A 154 -11.96 -6.90 2.50
CA LEU A 154 -11.04 -6.08 3.32
C LEU A 154 -11.39 -4.59 3.23
N VAL A 155 -11.53 -4.06 2.01
CA VAL A 155 -11.89 -2.65 1.77
C VAL A 155 -13.23 -2.33 2.43
N SER A 156 -14.23 -3.20 2.26
CA SER A 156 -15.56 -3.03 2.85
C SER A 156 -15.48 -2.86 4.37
N ARG A 157 -14.82 -3.80 5.05
CA ARG A 157 -14.69 -3.78 6.52
C ARG A 157 -13.86 -2.60 7.02
N LEU A 158 -12.73 -2.30 6.39
CA LEU A 158 -11.91 -1.14 6.76
C LEU A 158 -12.72 0.16 6.64
N LYS A 159 -13.52 0.29 5.58
CA LYS A 159 -14.34 1.48 5.34
C LYS A 159 -15.49 1.64 6.34
N LEU A 160 -16.04 0.56 6.89
CA LEU A 160 -17.01 0.64 7.99
C LEU A 160 -16.41 1.28 9.26
N HIS A 161 -15.11 1.12 9.45
CA HIS A 161 -14.37 1.75 10.54
C HIS A 161 -13.85 3.15 10.18
N GLY A 162 -14.23 3.72 9.02
CA GLY A 162 -13.75 5.02 8.57
C GLY A 162 -12.27 5.06 8.19
N ILE A 163 -11.65 3.91 7.95
CA ILE A 163 -10.22 3.81 7.68
C ILE A 163 -9.92 4.23 6.23
N HIS A 164 -8.92 5.11 6.06
CA HIS A 164 -8.38 5.47 4.76
C HIS A 164 -7.60 4.29 4.15
N VAL A 165 -7.90 3.91 2.90
CA VAL A 165 -7.34 2.74 2.22
C VAL A 165 -6.61 3.14 0.93
N ILE A 166 -5.35 2.73 0.86
CA ILE A 166 -4.50 2.82 -0.34
C ILE A 166 -4.32 1.42 -0.91
N VAL A 167 -4.36 1.27 -2.23
CA VAL A 167 -4.04 0.00 -2.90
C VAL A 167 -2.93 0.22 -3.93
N TYR A 168 -1.90 -0.62 -3.91
CA TYR A 168 -0.91 -0.72 -4.98
C TYR A 168 -1.28 -1.83 -5.95
N SER A 169 -1.06 -1.60 -7.24
CA SER A 169 -1.35 -2.57 -8.29
C SER A 169 -0.31 -2.48 -9.40
N GLY A 170 0.18 -3.62 -9.88
CA GLY A 170 0.96 -3.69 -11.10
C GLY A 170 0.11 -3.58 -12.37
N TYR A 171 -1.21 -3.71 -12.26
CA TYR A 171 -2.15 -3.38 -13.33
C TYR A 171 -2.46 -1.88 -13.35
N THR A 172 -2.69 -1.32 -14.52
CA THR A 172 -3.26 0.01 -14.66
C THR A 172 -4.77 -0.02 -14.42
N ILE A 173 -5.36 1.11 -14.03
CA ILE A 173 -6.81 1.21 -13.82
C ILE A 173 -7.62 0.81 -15.06
N GLU A 174 -7.13 1.12 -16.26
CA GLU A 174 -7.78 0.73 -17.51
C GLU A 174 -7.79 -0.79 -17.66
N GLN A 175 -6.70 -1.47 -17.31
CA GLN A 175 -6.64 -2.94 -17.28
C GLN A 175 -7.59 -3.51 -16.22
N LEU A 176 -7.67 -2.90 -15.04
CA LEU A 176 -8.56 -3.33 -13.97
C LEU A 176 -10.04 -3.22 -14.38
N ILE A 177 -10.46 -2.08 -14.94
CA ILE A 177 -11.83 -1.85 -15.44
C ILE A 177 -12.19 -2.85 -16.55
N GLN A 178 -11.24 -3.16 -17.44
CA GLN A 178 -11.47 -4.12 -18.53
C GLN A 178 -11.76 -5.54 -18.03
N ARG A 179 -11.39 -5.90 -16.79
CA ARG A 179 -11.68 -7.22 -16.23
C ARG A 179 -13.15 -7.42 -15.90
N LYS A 180 -13.94 -6.35 -15.74
CA LYS A 180 -15.40 -6.40 -15.49
C LYS A 180 -15.77 -7.34 -14.33
N LEU A 181 -15.02 -7.25 -13.23
CA LEU A 181 -15.26 -8.04 -12.02
C LEU A 181 -15.93 -7.14 -10.96
N PRO A 182 -17.10 -7.53 -10.41
CA PRO A 182 -17.80 -6.71 -9.43
C PRO A 182 -16.96 -6.36 -8.19
N SER A 183 -16.08 -7.28 -7.76
CA SER A 183 -15.16 -7.02 -6.65
C SER A 183 -14.12 -5.97 -6.98
N ILE A 184 -13.62 -5.91 -8.21
CA ILE A 184 -12.70 -4.85 -8.67
C ILE A 184 -13.43 -3.51 -8.72
N ASP A 185 -14.63 -3.48 -9.30
CA ASP A 185 -15.44 -2.25 -9.36
C ASP A 185 -15.74 -1.72 -7.96
N TYR A 186 -16.04 -2.62 -7.01
CA TYR A 186 -16.24 -2.27 -5.61
C TYR A 186 -14.99 -1.66 -4.99
N ILE A 187 -13.82 -2.31 -5.14
CA ILE A 187 -12.54 -1.80 -4.63
C ILE A 187 -12.29 -0.38 -5.16
N LEU A 188 -12.32 -0.21 -6.49
CA LEU A 188 -12.02 1.07 -7.14
C LEU A 188 -12.99 2.19 -6.73
N THR A 189 -14.24 1.84 -6.40
CA THR A 189 -15.25 2.81 -5.93
C THR A 189 -15.02 3.24 -4.47
N HIS A 190 -14.42 2.39 -3.63
CA HIS A 190 -14.39 2.60 -2.17
C HIS A 190 -13.03 2.99 -1.62
N ILE A 191 -11.92 2.65 -2.27
CA ILE A 191 -10.58 3.09 -1.86
C ILE A 191 -10.40 4.60 -2.03
N ASP A 192 -9.41 5.16 -1.33
CA ASP A 192 -9.11 6.60 -1.40
C ASP A 192 -7.99 6.91 -2.40
N LEU A 193 -7.07 5.96 -2.58
CA LEU A 193 -5.95 6.10 -3.50
C LEU A 193 -5.56 4.75 -4.11
N LEU A 194 -5.46 4.72 -5.43
CA LEU A 194 -4.81 3.66 -6.18
C LEU A 194 -3.44 4.15 -6.69
N ILE A 195 -2.39 3.38 -6.43
CA ILE A 195 -1.08 3.52 -7.06
C ILE A 195 -0.93 2.40 -8.08
N ASP A 196 -1.00 2.75 -9.36
CA ASP A 196 -1.15 1.78 -10.43
C ASP A 196 0.06 1.68 -11.38
N GLY A 197 0.14 0.56 -12.10
CA GLY A 197 1.16 0.28 -13.11
C GLY A 197 2.31 -0.59 -12.62
N PRO A 198 2.92 -1.39 -13.52
CA PRO A 198 3.95 -2.35 -13.14
C PRO A 198 5.25 -1.63 -12.77
N PHE A 199 6.08 -2.29 -11.96
CA PHE A 199 7.44 -1.83 -11.74
C PHE A 199 8.26 -1.99 -13.02
N VAL A 200 8.97 -0.93 -13.41
CA VAL A 200 9.86 -0.93 -14.58
C VAL A 200 11.25 -0.49 -14.16
N THR A 201 12.20 -1.43 -14.17
CA THR A 201 13.60 -1.22 -13.73
C THR A 201 14.26 0.00 -14.38
N GLY A 202 14.10 0.16 -15.69
CA GLY A 202 14.64 1.31 -16.44
C GLY A 202 14.02 2.67 -16.07
N MET A 203 12.98 2.69 -15.24
CA MET A 203 12.27 3.89 -14.81
C MET A 203 12.30 4.10 -13.29
N ARG A 204 13.12 3.34 -12.56
CA ARG A 204 13.22 3.44 -11.09
C ARG A 204 13.83 4.75 -10.60
N GLU A 205 14.75 5.33 -11.37
CA GLU A 205 15.46 6.55 -10.98
C GLU A 205 14.49 7.74 -10.98
N ASN A 206 14.48 8.48 -9.86
CA ASN A 206 13.59 9.63 -9.65
C ASN A 206 12.10 9.31 -9.89
N ALA A 207 11.64 8.11 -9.48
CA ALA A 207 10.25 7.67 -9.58
C ALA A 207 9.25 8.63 -8.90
N GLY A 208 9.69 9.40 -7.91
CA GLY A 208 8.85 10.28 -7.10
C GLY A 208 8.16 9.54 -5.95
N GLU A 209 7.27 10.23 -5.26
CA GLU A 209 6.56 9.72 -4.07
C GLU A 209 5.98 8.34 -4.28
N TYR A 210 6.17 7.47 -3.27
CA TYR A 210 5.50 6.19 -3.09
C TYR A 210 5.45 5.32 -4.36
N ARG A 211 6.41 5.48 -5.26
CA ARG A 211 6.49 4.78 -6.55
C ARG A 211 7.82 4.07 -6.67
N GLY A 212 7.75 2.82 -7.13
CA GLY A 212 8.91 2.06 -7.55
C GLY A 212 9.46 2.52 -8.91
N SER A 213 8.60 3.06 -9.80
CA SER A 213 9.03 3.53 -11.12
C SER A 213 8.17 4.68 -11.65
N ARG A 214 8.78 5.55 -12.49
CA ARG A 214 8.16 6.80 -13.00
C ARG A 214 6.85 6.59 -13.79
N ASN A 215 6.60 5.39 -14.32
CA ASN A 215 5.37 5.06 -15.04
C ASN A 215 4.17 4.88 -14.11
N GLN A 216 4.39 4.68 -12.81
CA GLN A 216 3.30 4.48 -11.86
C GLN A 216 2.55 5.78 -11.59
N ARG A 217 1.24 5.68 -11.39
CA ARG A 217 0.34 6.83 -11.29
C ARG A 217 -0.44 6.81 -9.98
N PHE A 218 -0.69 7.99 -9.43
CA PHE A 218 -1.60 8.19 -8.32
C PHE A 218 -3.00 8.51 -8.86
N LEU A 219 -4.00 7.81 -8.35
CA LEU A 219 -5.40 8.00 -8.71
C LEU A 219 -6.21 8.14 -7.43
N PHE A 220 -6.64 9.37 -7.13
CA PHE A 220 -7.33 9.71 -5.88
C PHE A 220 -8.84 9.68 -6.05
N LYS A 221 -9.56 9.38 -4.97
CA LYS A 221 -10.99 9.66 -4.90
C LYS A 221 -11.19 11.15 -4.59
N ASP A 222 -12.00 11.82 -5.40
CA ASP A 222 -12.42 13.21 -5.15
C ASP A 222 -13.30 13.33 -3.89
#